data_AF-A0AAV5UA56-F1
#
_entry.id   AF-A0AAV5UA56-F1
#
_cell.length_a   1.000
_cell.length_b   1.000
_cell.length_c   1.000
_cell.angle_alpha   90.00
_cell.angle_beta   90.00
_cell.angle_gamma   90.00
#
_symmetry.space_group_name_H-M   'P 1'
#
loop_
_entity.id
_entity.type
_entity.pdbx_description
1 polymer ?
#
loop_
_entity_poly.entity_id
_entity_poly.type
_entity_poly.pdbx_seq_one_letter_code
_entity_poly.pdbx_strand_id
1 'polypeptide(L)'
;AFAHASSDRIGYLVAKLCDLVGAVVKDGMEGQNVSYLSKSLAQELTLAMDLDNNATDPLRELLYGIIETTGSMVDETLERRTMETAEQQVGRST
;
A
#
# COMPACT_ATOMS: atom_id res chain seq x y z
N ALA A 1 -6.27 -30.16 7.40
CA ALA A 1 -6.40 -28.73 7.74
C ALA A 1 -5.26 -27.85 7.18
N PHE A 2 -4.02 -28.35 7.08
CA PHE A 2 -2.86 -27.55 6.65
C PHE A 2 -2.78 -27.22 5.14
N ALA A 3 -3.64 -27.83 4.31
CA ALA A 3 -3.61 -27.68 2.85
C ALA A 3 -4.35 -26.44 2.31
N HIS A 4 -5.00 -25.63 3.15
CA HIS A 4 -5.65 -24.37 2.74
C HIS A 4 -4.75 -23.14 2.95
N ALA A 5 -3.68 -23.24 3.74
CA ALA A 5 -2.80 -22.12 4.04
C ALA A 5 -1.91 -21.72 2.83
N SER A 6 -1.65 -22.64 1.90
CA SER A 6 -0.81 -22.37 0.72
C SER A 6 -1.53 -21.58 -0.39
N SER A 7 -2.83 -21.30 -0.24
CA SER A 7 -3.62 -20.52 -1.21
C SER A 7 -4.06 -19.16 -0.67
N ASP A 8 -3.70 -18.81 0.57
CA ASP A 8 -4.22 -17.61 1.20
C ASP A 8 -3.34 -16.40 0.89
N ARG A 9 -3.85 -15.51 0.04
CA ARG A 9 -3.14 -14.31 -0.45
C ARG A 9 -2.90 -13.27 0.64
N ILE A 10 -3.60 -13.39 1.77
CA ILE A 10 -3.48 -12.47 2.91
C ILE A 10 -2.05 -12.40 3.44
N GLY A 11 -1.38 -13.54 3.62
CA GLY A 11 0.00 -13.54 4.14
C GLY A 11 0.97 -12.79 3.22
N TYR A 12 0.76 -12.89 1.91
CA TYR A 12 1.55 -12.17 0.91
C TYR A 12 1.26 -10.66 0.92
N LEU A 13 -0.01 -10.25 1.10
CA LEU A 13 -0.34 -8.83 1.25
C LEU A 13 0.26 -8.21 2.51
N VAL A 14 0.24 -8.94 3.63
CA VAL A 14 0.89 -8.49 4.87
C VAL A 14 2.40 -8.31 4.66
N ALA A 15 3.05 -9.23 3.96
CA ALA A 15 4.46 -9.08 3.62
C ALA A 15 4.72 -7.83 2.77
N LYS A 16 3.93 -7.60 1.71
CA LYS A 16 4.04 -6.37 0.89
C LYS A 16 3.78 -5.09 1.66
N LEU A 17 2.81 -5.11 2.58
CA LEU A 17 2.55 -3.98 3.47
C LEU A 17 3.79 -3.68 4.32
N CYS A 18 4.40 -4.71 4.90
CA CYS A 18 5.65 -4.55 5.66
C CYS A 18 6.80 -4.02 4.79
N ASP A 19 6.92 -4.46 3.53
CA ASP A 19 7.91 -3.94 2.60
C ASP A 19 7.69 -2.45 2.30
N LEU A 20 6.43 -2.03 2.08
CA LEU A 20 6.07 -0.64 1.88
C LEU A 20 6.42 0.22 3.10
N VAL A 21 6.00 -0.21 4.29
CA VAL A 21 6.31 0.49 5.55
C VAL A 21 7.83 0.53 5.76
N GLY A 22 8.53 -0.57 5.50
CA GLY A 22 9.98 -0.65 5.59
C GLY A 22 10.68 0.33 4.66
N ALA A 23 10.22 0.44 3.41
CA ALA A 23 10.74 1.41 2.44
C ALA A 23 10.51 2.85 2.91
N VAL A 24 9.30 3.17 3.41
CA VAL A 24 8.99 4.50 3.95
C VAL A 24 9.87 4.83 5.16
N VAL A 25 10.07 3.88 6.08
CA VAL A 25 10.88 4.09 7.29
C VAL A 25 12.37 4.25 6.95
N LYS A 26 12.87 3.44 6.03
CA LYS A 26 14.31 3.39 5.70
C LYS A 26 14.74 4.51 4.76
N ASP A 27 13.98 4.71 3.69
CA ASP A 27 14.36 5.57 2.57
C ASP A 27 13.52 6.87 2.54
N GLY A 28 12.55 7.01 3.46
CA GLY A 28 11.62 8.14 3.50
C GLY A 28 10.55 8.05 2.40
N MET A 29 9.65 9.03 2.37
CA MET A 29 8.59 9.11 1.35
C MET A 29 9.14 9.37 -0.06
N GLU A 30 10.39 9.83 -0.19
CA GLU A 30 11.06 10.10 -1.47
C GLU A 30 11.81 8.89 -2.03
N GLY A 31 11.79 7.75 -1.31
CA GLY A 31 12.40 6.52 -1.79
C GLY A 31 11.79 6.12 -3.13
N GLN A 32 12.63 5.87 -4.14
CA GLN A 32 12.20 5.51 -5.51
C GLN A 32 11.20 4.37 -5.55
N ASN A 33 11.28 3.46 -4.58
CA ASN A 33 10.44 2.28 -4.51
C ASN A 33 9.09 2.51 -3.83
N VAL A 34 8.89 3.58 -3.05
CA VAL A 34 7.67 3.77 -2.25
C VAL A 34 6.44 3.90 -3.13
N SER A 35 6.49 4.74 -4.17
CA SER A 35 5.36 4.89 -5.11
C SER A 35 5.04 3.60 -5.85
N TYR A 36 6.07 2.84 -6.23
CA TYR A 36 5.90 1.54 -6.88
C TYR A 36 5.27 0.51 -5.94
N LEU A 37 5.80 0.40 -4.71
CA LEU A 37 5.33 -0.54 -3.70
C LEU A 37 3.88 -0.23 -3.30
N SER A 38 3.52 1.05 -3.15
CA SER A 38 2.15 1.48 -2.84
C SER A 38 1.17 1.06 -3.94
N LYS A 39 1.46 1.39 -5.21
CA LYS A 39 0.64 0.99 -6.36
C LYS A 39 0.55 -0.53 -6.51
N SER A 40 1.65 -1.23 -6.28
CA SER A 40 1.70 -2.69 -6.34
C SER A 40 0.88 -3.33 -5.23
N LEU A 41 0.89 -2.76 -4.02
CA LEU A 41 0.08 -3.22 -2.89
C LEU A 41 -1.41 -3.03 -3.18
N ALA A 42 -1.81 -1.86 -3.70
CA ALA A 42 -3.21 -1.59 -4.06
C ALA A 42 -3.74 -2.57 -5.10
N GLN A 43 -2.99 -2.84 -6.16
CA GLN A 43 -3.38 -3.80 -7.21
C GLN A 43 -3.55 -5.23 -6.67
N GLU A 44 -2.63 -5.67 -5.82
CA GLU A 44 -2.69 -7.02 -5.25
C GLU A 44 -3.80 -7.14 -4.21
N LEU A 45 -4.08 -6.07 -3.46
CA LEU A 45 -5.19 -6.00 -2.53
C LEU A 45 -6.51 -6.18 -3.28
N THR A 46 -6.76 -5.40 -4.35
CA THR A 46 -7.95 -5.55 -5.18
C THR A 46 -8.08 -6.97 -5.71
N LEU A 47 -7.00 -7.53 -6.25
CA LEU A 47 -6.99 -8.90 -6.77
C LEU A 47 -7.26 -9.95 -5.68
N ALA A 48 -6.74 -9.75 -4.47
CA ALA A 48 -6.99 -10.65 -3.36
C ALA A 48 -8.45 -10.60 -2.92
N MET A 49 -9.03 -9.41 -2.79
CA MET A 49 -10.43 -9.23 -2.43
C MET A 49 -11.37 -9.84 -3.49
N ASP A 50 -11.08 -9.65 -4.78
CA ASP A 50 -11.89 -10.21 -5.88
C ASP A 50 -11.87 -11.74 -5.91
N LEU A 51 -10.77 -12.36 -5.51
CA LEU A 51 -10.58 -13.81 -5.52
C LEU A 51 -10.95 -14.48 -4.17
N ASP A 52 -11.20 -13.69 -3.13
CA ASP A 52 -11.46 -14.20 -1.79
C ASP A 52 -12.95 -14.45 -1.57
N ASN A 53 -13.34 -15.73 -1.67
CA ASN A 53 -14.71 -16.18 -1.39
C ASN A 53 -15.17 -15.91 0.05
N ASN A 54 -14.24 -15.59 0.96
CA ASN A 54 -14.52 -15.28 2.37
C ASN A 54 -14.19 -13.82 2.71
N ALA A 55 -14.17 -12.90 1.73
CA ALA A 55 -13.82 -11.50 1.97
C ALA A 55 -14.66 -10.80 3.06
N THR A 56 -15.87 -11.30 3.34
CA THR A 56 -16.76 -10.79 4.40
C THR A 56 -16.52 -11.44 5.77
N ASP A 57 -15.50 -12.30 5.92
CA ASP A 57 -15.05 -12.74 7.23
C ASP A 57 -14.49 -11.54 7.99
N PRO A 58 -14.92 -11.28 9.25
CA PRO A 58 -14.54 -10.07 9.96
C PRO A 58 -13.03 -9.86 10.12
N LEU A 59 -12.24 -10.93 10.24
CA LEU A 59 -10.78 -10.81 10.36
C LEU A 59 -10.14 -10.45 9.02
N ARG A 60 -10.67 -11.01 7.92
CA ARG A 60 -10.21 -10.68 6.56
C ARG A 60 -10.55 -9.25 6.20
N GLU A 61 -11.78 -8.82 6.48
CA GLU A 61 -12.23 -7.45 6.28
C GLU A 61 -11.35 -6.46 7.06
N LEU A 62 -11.06 -6.75 8.33
CA LEU A 62 -10.15 -5.94 9.13
C LEU A 62 -8.75 -5.85 8.50
N LEU A 63 -8.19 -6.97 8.04
CA LEU A 63 -6.87 -6.99 7.42
C LEU A 63 -6.86 -6.19 6.11
N TYR A 64 -7.85 -6.37 5.25
CA TYR A 64 -7.98 -5.59 4.01
C TYR A 64 -8.11 -4.09 4.32
N GLY A 65 -8.94 -3.72 5.29
CA GLY A 65 -9.09 -2.32 5.70
C GLY A 65 -7.79 -1.71 6.25
N ILE A 66 -7.00 -2.45 7.03
CA ILE A 66 -5.69 -1.98 7.51
C ILE A 66 -4.72 -1.75 6.34
N ILE A 67 -4.68 -2.70 5.40
CA ILE A 67 -3.78 -2.64 4.23
C ILE A 67 -4.19 -1.47 3.32
N GLU A 68 -5.48 -1.33 3.03
CA GLU A 68 -6.04 -0.22 2.25
C GLU A 68 -5.74 1.13 2.90
N THR A 69 -6.04 1.28 4.19
CA THR A 69 -5.82 2.53 4.93
C THR A 69 -4.35 2.93 4.91
N THR A 70 -3.44 1.97 5.10
CA THR A 70 -2.00 2.26 5.09
C THR A 70 -1.52 2.66 3.70
N GLY A 71 -1.99 1.97 2.65
CA GLY A 71 -1.69 2.34 1.26
C GLY A 71 -2.17 3.76 0.94
N SER A 72 -3.42 4.07 1.27
CA SER A 72 -4.00 5.40 1.06
C SER A 72 -3.25 6.50 1.81
N MET A 73 -2.83 6.26 3.06
CA MET A 73 -2.02 7.24 3.82
C MET A 73 -0.69 7.53 3.12
N VAL A 74 -0.04 6.51 2.55
CA VAL A 74 1.21 6.67 1.80
C VAL A 74 0.95 7.44 0.51
N ASP A 75 -0.08 7.07 -0.25
CA ASP A 75 -0.44 7.73 -1.51
C ASP A 75 -0.81 9.21 -1.30
N GLU A 76 -1.66 9.53 -0.32
CA GLU A 76 -2.00 10.93 0.02
C GLU A 76 -0.77 11.75 0.41
N THR A 77 0.16 11.15 1.16
CA THR A 77 1.39 11.83 1.56
C THR A 77 2.31 12.08 0.35
N LEU A 78 2.41 11.13 -0.58
CA LEU A 78 3.14 11.29 -1.84
C LEU A 78 2.52 12.40 -2.72
N GLU A 79 1.20 12.43 -2.84
CA GLU A 79 0.49 13.44 -3.63
C GLU A 79 0.72 14.85 -3.07
N ARG A 80 0.56 15.05 -1.76
CA ARG A 80 0.80 16.35 -1.11
C ARG A 80 2.22 16.84 -1.34
N ARG A 81 3.22 15.96 -1.26
CA ARG A 81 4.63 16.31 -1.53
C ARG A 81 4.88 16.69 -2.99
N THR A 82 4.23 16.00 -3.91
CA THR A 82 4.35 16.31 -5.35
C THR A 82 3.79 17.71 -5.64
N MET A 83 2.67 18.06 -5.01
CA MET A 83 2.07 19.41 -5.09
C MET A 83 2.99 20.47 -4.47
N GLU A 84 3.51 20.24 -3.26
CA GLU A 84 4.45 21.16 -2.58
C GLU A 84 5.72 21.43 -3.43
N THR A 85 6.25 20.39 -4.08
CA THR A 85 7.44 20.51 -4.94
C THR A 85 7.16 21.32 -6.21
N ALA A 86 5.98 21.13 -6.81
CA ALA A 86 5.54 21.89 -7.98
C ALA A 86 5.37 23.38 -7.66
N GLU A 87 4.75 23.71 -6.52
CA GLU A 87 4.56 25.10 -6.07
C GLU A 87 5.89 25.81 -5.78
N GLN A 88 6.86 25.12 -5.17
CA GLN A 88 8.19 25.68 -4.90
C GLN A 88 9.01 25.96 -6.17
N GLN A 89 8.82 25.19 -7.24
CA GLN A 89 9.49 25.43 -8.53
C GLN A 89 8.90 26.63 -9.28
N VAL A 90 7.57 26.83 -9.19
CA VAL A 90 6.89 27.98 -9.80
C VAL A 90 7.29 29.29 -9.10
N GLY A 91 7.35 29.31 -7.77
CA GLY A 91 7.74 30.50 -6.99
C GLY A 91 9.21 30.92 -7.10
N ARG A 92 10.10 30.06 -7.64
CA ARG A 92 11.51 30.38 -7.93
C ARG A 92 11.75 30.95 -9.32
N SER A 93 10.76 30.89 -10.20
CA SER A 93 10.86 31.29 -11.61
C SER A 93 10.29 32.68 -11.91
N THR A 94 9.82 33.39 -10.88
CA THR A 94 9.31 34.77 -10.91
C THR A 94 10.17 35.67 -10.04
#